data_AF-A0A1F9I496-F1
#
_entry.id   AF-A0A1F9I496-F1
#
_cell.length_a   1.000
_cell.length_b   1.000
_cell.length_c   1.000
_cell.angle_alpha   90.00
_cell.angle_beta   90.00
_cell.angle_gamma   90.00
#
_symmetry.space_group_name_H-M   'P 1'
#
loop_
_entity.id
_entity.type
_entity.pdbx_description
1 polymer ?
#
loop_
_entity_poly.entity_id
_entity_poly.type
_entity_poly.pdbx_seq_one_letter_code
_entity_poly.pdbx_strand_id
1 'polypeptide(L)'
;MEAMTITHYLTIDEVLDLHNALVKDFESAGDPISPAGPRDKTLLSSALSRPKTSLGDKEKYSRIEEKAVALLHSLIMNHPFYNGNKRTALVSMLVFLDKNGRSLKVKDDEIFNFILSIASRSFPYDASPDKIVDNMVLWIKEYIQPIRSAPSSMAINDFIKSCVSAGAKCKQRSKNGGWNIQGPSRTSKGAVMISGSTRKLDGSAIKRYLQKLGLSEGLAGIHVDEFQEGLDSNQKIIRDYRTVLKRLAHV
;
A
#
# COMPACT_ATOMS: atom_id res chain seq x y z
N MET A 1 -20.02 -13.43 -10.66
CA MET A 1 -19.61 -13.87 -9.32
C MET A 1 -18.15 -13.47 -9.18
N GLU A 2 -17.87 -12.26 -8.66
CA GLU A 2 -16.50 -11.85 -8.38
C GLU A 2 -15.93 -12.80 -7.32
N ALA A 3 -14.76 -13.39 -7.59
CA ALA A 3 -14.08 -14.22 -6.63
C ALA A 3 -13.86 -13.41 -5.34
N MET A 4 -14.27 -13.95 -4.18
CA MET A 4 -13.96 -13.38 -2.86
C MET A 4 -12.43 -13.25 -2.77
N THR A 5 -11.95 -12.04 -3.01
CA THR A 5 -10.52 -11.75 -3.03
C THR A 5 -10.09 -11.56 -1.58
N ILE A 6 -9.03 -12.25 -1.16
CA ILE A 6 -8.47 -12.10 0.19
C ILE A 6 -8.14 -10.62 0.40
N THR A 7 -8.71 -9.99 1.43
CA THR A 7 -8.38 -8.61 1.77
C THR A 7 -7.03 -8.57 2.49
N HIS A 8 -6.10 -7.79 1.97
CA HIS A 8 -4.78 -7.57 2.58
C HIS A 8 -4.85 -6.36 3.53
N TYR A 9 -5.04 -6.62 4.81
CA TYR A 9 -5.09 -5.58 5.84
C TYR A 9 -3.70 -5.08 6.23
N LEU A 10 -3.63 -3.83 6.70
CA LEU A 10 -2.44 -3.31 7.36
C LEU A 10 -2.33 -3.86 8.78
N THR A 11 -1.11 -4.19 9.18
CA THR A 11 -0.74 -4.52 10.56
C THR A 11 -0.41 -3.26 11.35
N ILE A 12 -0.33 -3.38 12.68
CA ILE A 12 0.10 -2.28 13.54
C ILE A 12 1.52 -1.84 13.16
N ASP A 13 2.43 -2.80 12.99
CA ASP A 13 3.83 -2.52 12.68
C ASP A 13 3.97 -1.82 11.33
N GLU A 14 3.23 -2.24 10.30
CA GLU A 14 3.21 -1.53 9.02
C GLU A 14 2.75 -0.07 9.16
N VAL A 15 1.72 0.21 9.96
CA VAL A 15 1.28 1.62 10.16
C VAL A 15 2.29 2.42 10.98
N LEU A 16 2.97 1.79 11.94
CA LEU A 16 4.07 2.43 12.68
C LEU A 16 5.26 2.73 11.76
N ASP A 17 5.59 1.82 10.84
CA ASP A 17 6.65 2.01 9.85
C ASP A 17 6.30 3.15 8.87
N LEU A 18 5.05 3.21 8.40
CA LEU A 18 4.55 4.33 7.59
C LEU A 18 4.64 5.66 8.36
N HIS A 19 4.29 5.67 9.64
CA HIS A 19 4.41 6.85 10.48
C HIS A 19 5.87 7.28 10.63
N ASN A 20 6.78 6.36 10.89
CA ASN A 20 8.21 6.63 11.02
C ASN A 20 8.83 7.11 9.69
N ALA A 21 8.40 6.55 8.56
CA ALA A 21 8.80 7.01 7.24
C ALA A 21 8.38 8.47 6.99
N LEU A 22 7.16 8.83 7.39
CA LEU A 22 6.70 10.22 7.36
C LEU A 22 7.51 11.12 8.31
N VAL A 23 7.80 10.68 9.55
CA VAL A 23 8.63 11.46 10.48
C VAL A 23 9.98 11.80 9.83
N LYS A 24 10.62 10.80 9.22
CA LYS A 24 11.90 10.96 8.54
C LYS A 24 11.83 11.88 7.31
N ASP A 25 10.81 11.73 6.46
CA ASP A 25 10.67 12.58 5.25
C ASP A 25 10.45 14.07 5.60
N PHE A 26 9.75 14.32 6.71
CA PHE A 26 9.36 15.66 7.14
C PHE A 26 10.31 16.31 8.15
N GLU A 27 11.28 15.58 8.69
CA GLU A 27 12.26 16.11 9.66
C GLU A 27 12.99 17.35 9.13
N SER A 28 13.40 17.34 7.86
CA SER A 28 14.11 18.45 7.21
C SER A 28 13.20 19.42 6.45
N ALA A 29 11.88 19.22 6.48
CA ALA A 29 10.93 19.91 5.59
C ALA A 29 10.34 21.20 6.17
N GLY A 30 10.71 21.61 7.38
CA GLY A 30 10.17 22.78 8.08
C GLY A 30 8.92 22.50 8.91
N ASP A 31 8.27 21.33 8.73
CA ASP A 31 7.03 20.93 9.43
C ASP A 31 7.11 19.50 9.98
N PRO A 32 8.02 19.27 10.95
CA PRO A 32 8.28 17.94 11.46
C PRO A 32 7.04 17.32 12.12
N ILE A 33 6.95 16.00 12.09
CA ILE A 33 6.00 15.26 12.93
C ILE A 33 6.64 15.16 14.32
N SER A 34 6.32 16.11 15.19
CA SER A 34 6.82 16.16 16.56
C SER A 34 5.71 16.58 17.54
N PRO A 35 5.53 15.88 18.68
CA PRO A 35 6.19 14.62 19.06
C PRO A 35 5.82 13.48 18.11
N ALA A 36 6.79 12.60 17.83
CA ALA A 36 6.58 11.43 16.98
C ALA A 36 6.06 10.23 17.78
N GLY A 37 5.47 9.26 17.08
CA GLY A 37 5.10 7.97 17.63
C GLY A 37 3.67 7.87 18.15
N PRO A 38 3.24 6.64 18.52
CA PRO A 38 1.90 6.39 18.99
C PRO A 38 1.70 7.05 20.36
N ARG A 39 0.62 7.82 20.47
CA ARG A 39 0.09 8.32 21.75
C ARG A 39 -0.59 7.19 22.51
N ASP A 40 -1.35 6.36 21.78
CA ASP A 40 -2.07 5.24 22.35
C ASP A 40 -2.21 4.09 21.34
N LYS A 41 -1.57 2.97 21.65
CA LYS A 41 -1.61 1.75 20.81
C LYS A 41 -3.00 1.10 20.79
N THR A 42 -3.81 1.30 21.83
CA THR A 42 -5.19 0.79 21.86
C THR A 42 -6.08 1.55 20.87
N LEU A 43 -5.88 2.87 20.74
CA LEU A 43 -6.56 3.69 19.74
C LEU A 43 -6.14 3.30 18.31
N LEU A 44 -4.86 2.96 18.11
CA LEU A 44 -4.35 2.45 16.83
C LEU A 44 -4.96 1.09 16.48
N SER A 45 -4.95 0.16 17.43
CA SER A 45 -5.56 -1.17 17.28
C SER A 45 -7.06 -1.07 16.99
N SER A 46 -7.77 -0.18 17.70
CA SER A 46 -9.18 0.12 17.46
C SER A 46 -9.41 0.64 16.04
N ALA A 47 -8.55 1.56 15.57
CA ALA A 47 -8.66 2.12 14.23
C ALA A 47 -8.49 1.05 13.14
N LEU A 48 -7.50 0.16 13.30
CA LEU A 48 -7.21 -0.94 12.38
C LEU A 48 -8.22 -2.10 12.44
N SER A 49 -8.97 -2.20 13.53
CA SER A 49 -10.04 -3.20 13.69
C SER A 49 -11.33 -2.77 12.98
N ARG A 50 -11.59 -1.47 12.84
CA ARG A 50 -12.83 -0.97 12.22
C ARG A 50 -13.10 -1.55 10.82
N PRO A 51 -12.14 -1.62 9.88
CA PRO A 51 -12.37 -2.23 8.56
C PRO A 51 -12.73 -3.74 8.60
N LYS A 52 -12.55 -4.41 9.73
CA LYS A 52 -12.83 -5.84 9.96
C LYS A 52 -14.17 -6.06 10.68
N THR A 53 -14.93 -5.00 10.93
CA THR A 53 -16.20 -5.07 11.66
C THR A 53 -17.18 -5.97 10.92
N SER A 54 -17.87 -6.83 11.66
CA SER A 54 -18.92 -7.73 11.15
C SER A 54 -20.15 -7.65 12.05
N LEU A 55 -21.33 -7.88 11.48
CA LEU A 55 -22.58 -8.04 12.20
C LEU A 55 -23.05 -9.50 12.00
N GLY A 56 -22.85 -10.33 13.02
CA GLY A 56 -22.94 -11.78 12.87
C GLY A 56 -21.92 -12.28 11.85
N ASP A 57 -22.37 -13.10 10.91
CA ASP A 57 -21.52 -13.69 9.87
C ASP A 57 -21.31 -12.78 8.64
N LYS A 58 -21.88 -11.57 8.65
CA LYS A 58 -21.79 -10.63 7.53
C LYS A 58 -20.80 -9.50 7.83
N GLU A 59 -19.79 -9.37 6.97
CA GLU A 59 -18.90 -8.20 7.01
C GLU A 59 -19.73 -6.91 6.87
N LYS A 60 -19.47 -5.95 7.77
CA LYS A 60 -20.09 -4.62 7.72
C LYS A 60 -19.60 -3.85 6.49
N TYR A 61 -18.30 -3.93 6.24
CA TYR A 61 -17.65 -3.34 5.08
C TYR A 61 -17.25 -4.48 4.15
N SER A 62 -17.99 -4.66 3.07
CA SER A 62 -17.86 -5.79 2.15
C SER A 62 -16.88 -5.52 1.00
N ARG A 63 -16.67 -4.24 0.66
CA ARG A 63 -15.83 -3.82 -0.46
C ARG A 63 -14.53 -3.16 0.00
N ILE A 64 -13.52 -3.17 -0.86
CA ILE A 64 -12.21 -2.57 -0.58
C ILE A 64 -12.34 -1.06 -0.31
N GLU A 65 -13.17 -0.35 -1.08
CA GLU A 65 -13.39 1.08 -0.86
C GLU A 65 -14.01 1.38 0.50
N GLU A 66 -14.96 0.56 0.96
CA GLU A 66 -15.62 0.68 2.27
C GLU A 66 -14.62 0.47 3.41
N LYS A 67 -13.78 -0.57 3.28
CA LYS A 67 -12.71 -0.88 4.24
C LYS A 67 -11.66 0.24 4.30
N ALA A 68 -11.31 0.81 3.14
CA ALA A 68 -10.32 1.88 3.02
C ALA A 68 -10.81 3.18 3.71
N VAL A 69 -12.03 3.62 3.42
CA VAL A 69 -12.56 4.85 4.03
C VAL A 69 -12.88 4.67 5.51
N ALA A 70 -13.27 3.46 5.95
CA ALA A 70 -13.43 3.15 7.36
C ALA A 70 -12.09 3.25 8.12
N LEU A 71 -11.00 2.75 7.52
CA LEU A 71 -9.64 2.89 8.06
C LEU A 71 -9.20 4.35 8.14
N LEU A 72 -9.41 5.12 7.06
CA LEU A 72 -9.06 6.54 7.02
C LEU A 72 -9.78 7.29 8.13
N HIS A 73 -11.11 7.13 8.21
CA HIS A 73 -11.94 7.84 9.18
C HIS A 73 -11.56 7.47 10.62
N SER A 74 -11.33 6.18 10.91
CA SER A 74 -10.95 5.77 12.26
C SER A 74 -9.58 6.28 12.68
N LEU A 75 -8.58 6.27 11.79
CA LEU A 75 -7.25 6.81 12.10
C LEU A 75 -7.29 8.32 12.35
N ILE A 76 -8.09 9.07 11.59
CA ILE A 76 -8.26 10.51 11.84
C ILE A 76 -8.98 10.72 13.18
N MET A 77 -10.14 10.08 13.40
CA MET A 77 -10.97 10.36 14.58
C MET A 77 -10.41 9.81 15.89
N ASN A 78 -9.69 8.68 15.86
CA ASN A 78 -9.11 8.09 17.07
C ASN A 78 -7.84 8.84 17.52
N HIS A 79 -7.19 9.60 16.62
CA HIS A 79 -5.94 10.30 16.90
C HIS A 79 -4.89 9.44 17.64
N PRO A 80 -4.50 8.25 17.10
CA PRO A 80 -3.65 7.32 17.82
C PRO A 80 -2.18 7.78 17.98
N PHE A 81 -1.74 8.80 17.25
CA PHE A 81 -0.38 9.37 17.30
C PHE A 81 -0.37 10.73 18.01
N TYR A 82 0.78 11.11 18.57
CA TYR A 82 0.93 12.46 19.17
C TYR A 82 0.78 13.56 18.13
N ASN A 83 1.41 13.40 16.97
CA ASN A 83 1.28 14.29 15.82
C ASN A 83 1.20 13.46 14.52
N GLY A 84 0.88 14.08 13.39
CA GLY A 84 0.91 13.41 12.09
C GLY A 84 -0.27 12.49 11.81
N ASN A 85 -1.35 12.53 12.62
CA ASN A 85 -2.53 11.67 12.46
C ASN A 85 -3.14 11.75 11.04
N LYS A 86 -3.38 12.96 10.52
CA LYS A 86 -3.95 13.16 9.17
C LYS A 86 -3.03 12.60 8.07
N ARG A 87 -1.73 12.87 8.16
CA ARG A 87 -0.70 12.39 7.22
C ARG A 87 -0.61 10.86 7.25
N THR A 88 -0.55 10.28 8.44
CA THR A 88 -0.47 8.82 8.64
C THR A 88 -1.74 8.12 8.16
N ALA A 89 -2.91 8.69 8.44
CA ALA A 89 -4.20 8.16 7.99
C ALA A 89 -4.32 8.16 6.47
N LEU A 90 -3.94 9.26 5.81
CA LEU A 90 -3.93 9.36 4.35
C LEU A 90 -3.02 8.29 3.72
N VAL A 91 -1.76 8.21 4.15
CA VAL A 91 -0.81 7.22 3.60
C VAL A 91 -1.27 5.79 3.90
N SER A 92 -1.78 5.52 5.11
CA SER A 92 -2.32 4.19 5.46
C SER A 92 -3.48 3.79 4.56
N MET A 93 -4.39 4.71 4.22
CA MET A 93 -5.48 4.44 3.28
C MET A 93 -4.94 4.14 1.88
N LEU A 94 -3.99 4.94 1.39
CA LEU A 94 -3.40 4.77 0.06
C LEU A 94 -2.66 3.45 -0.07
N VAL A 95 -1.85 3.07 0.93
CA VAL A 95 -1.14 1.78 0.98
C VAL A 95 -2.13 0.62 1.11
N PHE A 96 -3.19 0.76 1.91
CA PHE A 96 -4.23 -0.26 1.99
C PHE A 96 -4.91 -0.48 0.63
N LEU A 97 -5.22 0.59 -0.12
CA LEU A 97 -5.76 0.47 -1.47
C LEU A 97 -4.76 -0.24 -2.40
N ASP A 98 -3.49 0.16 -2.36
CA ASP A 98 -2.41 -0.39 -3.17
C ASP A 98 -2.27 -1.91 -2.96
N LYS A 99 -2.16 -2.35 -1.70
CA LYS A 99 -2.13 -3.78 -1.30
C LYS A 99 -3.36 -4.59 -1.73
N ASN A 100 -4.44 -3.92 -2.11
CA ASN A 100 -5.69 -4.53 -2.59
C ASN A 100 -5.96 -4.21 -4.07
N GLY A 101 -4.93 -3.84 -4.83
CA GLY A 101 -4.98 -3.64 -6.28
C GLY A 101 -5.78 -2.41 -6.71
N ARG A 102 -5.87 -1.39 -5.85
CA ARG A 102 -6.62 -0.15 -6.10
C ARG A 102 -5.71 1.07 -5.91
N SER A 103 -5.94 2.11 -6.70
CA SER A 103 -5.27 3.41 -6.55
C SER A 103 -6.30 4.53 -6.64
N LEU A 104 -5.95 5.71 -6.14
CA LEU A 104 -6.73 6.93 -6.32
C LEU A 104 -6.10 7.78 -7.42
N LYS A 105 -6.94 8.26 -8.34
CA LYS A 105 -6.58 9.28 -9.32
C LYS A 105 -7.34 10.56 -9.00
N VAL A 106 -6.77 11.35 -8.11
CA VAL A 106 -7.40 12.55 -7.55
C VAL A 106 -6.40 13.69 -7.53
N LYS A 107 -6.86 14.93 -7.71
CA LYS A 107 -5.98 16.10 -7.62
C LYS A 107 -5.64 16.41 -6.16
N ASP A 108 -4.49 17.02 -5.96
CA ASP A 108 -3.99 17.40 -4.62
C ASP A 108 -5.00 18.21 -3.81
N ASP A 109 -5.68 19.18 -4.42
CA ASP A 109 -6.70 20.00 -3.74
C ASP A 109 -7.92 19.19 -3.30
N GLU A 110 -8.39 18.27 -4.15
CA GLU A 110 -9.58 17.47 -3.87
C GLU A 110 -9.33 16.54 -2.69
N ILE A 111 -8.19 15.83 -2.68
CA ILE A 111 -7.84 14.94 -1.58
C ILE A 111 -7.48 15.71 -0.31
N PHE A 112 -6.82 16.87 -0.41
CA PHE A 112 -6.56 17.74 0.73
C PHE A 112 -7.87 18.17 1.41
N ASN A 113 -8.81 18.70 0.63
CA ASN A 113 -10.10 19.17 1.13
C ASN A 113 -10.93 18.02 1.72
N PHE A 114 -10.86 16.83 1.11
CA PHE A 114 -11.50 15.63 1.65
C PHE A 114 -10.94 15.25 3.03
N ILE A 115 -9.62 15.16 3.19
CA ILE A 115 -9.01 14.85 4.50
C ILE A 115 -9.31 15.94 5.54
N LEU A 116 -9.24 17.22 5.14
CA LEU A 116 -9.51 18.33 6.04
C LEU A 116 -10.97 18.36 6.50
N SER A 117 -11.92 18.09 5.60
CA SER A 117 -13.34 18.07 5.93
C SER A 117 -13.71 16.93 6.88
N ILE A 118 -13.05 15.77 6.77
CA ILE A 118 -13.18 14.69 7.76
C ILE A 118 -12.67 15.16 9.11
N ALA A 119 -11.44 15.67 9.18
CA ALA A 119 -10.78 16.08 10.42
C ALA A 119 -11.50 17.23 11.15
N SER A 120 -12.03 18.21 10.40
CA SER A 120 -12.78 19.35 10.94
C SER A 120 -14.25 19.03 11.25
N ARG A 121 -14.67 17.79 11.01
CA ARG A 121 -16.05 17.34 11.12
C ARG A 121 -17.08 18.10 10.27
N SER A 122 -16.65 18.57 9.09
CA SER A 122 -17.50 19.32 8.14
C SER A 122 -17.92 18.51 6.92
N PHE A 123 -17.31 17.35 6.68
CA PHE A 123 -17.69 16.42 5.60
C PHE A 123 -19.04 15.77 5.93
N PRO A 124 -20.10 15.84 5.10
CA PRO A 124 -21.49 15.66 5.52
C PRO A 124 -21.67 14.69 6.70
N TYR A 125 -21.69 15.26 7.92
CA TYR A 125 -21.78 14.54 9.19
C TYR A 125 -23.27 14.29 9.45
N ASP A 126 -23.70 13.05 9.25
CA ASP A 126 -24.98 12.58 9.76
C ASP A 126 -24.83 12.14 11.22
N ALA A 127 -25.92 11.98 11.95
CA ALA A 127 -25.94 11.53 13.34
C ALA A 127 -25.33 10.13 13.53
N SER A 128 -25.28 9.30 12.47
CA SER A 128 -24.69 7.96 12.52
C SER A 128 -23.26 7.94 11.94
N PRO A 129 -22.26 7.42 12.69
CA PRO A 129 -20.91 7.17 12.18
C PRO A 129 -20.85 6.30 10.92
N ASP A 130 -21.88 5.50 10.66
CA ASP A 130 -21.94 4.62 9.50
C ASP A 130 -22.29 5.37 8.22
N LYS A 131 -23.22 6.32 8.32
CA LYS A 131 -23.58 7.18 7.19
C LYS A 131 -22.44 8.12 6.78
N ILE A 132 -21.58 8.49 7.73
CA ILE A 132 -20.35 9.23 7.41
C ILE A 132 -19.46 8.38 6.48
N VAL A 133 -19.29 7.10 6.81
CA VAL A 133 -18.52 6.18 5.98
C VAL A 133 -19.19 6.01 4.61
N ASP A 134 -20.51 5.86 4.55
CA ASP A 134 -21.24 5.77 3.28
C ASP A 134 -21.01 7.00 2.39
N ASN A 135 -21.05 8.21 2.96
CA ASN A 135 -20.75 9.44 2.24
C ASN A 135 -19.29 9.48 1.74
N MET A 136 -18.35 8.99 2.55
CA MET A 136 -16.95 8.87 2.15
C MET A 136 -16.77 7.84 1.02
N VAL A 137 -17.55 6.75 1.03
CA VAL A 137 -17.58 5.76 -0.04
C VAL A 137 -18.08 6.38 -1.34
N LEU A 138 -19.11 7.23 -1.30
CA LEU A 138 -19.58 7.93 -2.49
C LEU A 138 -18.47 8.81 -3.08
N TRP A 139 -17.75 9.55 -2.24
CA TRP A 139 -16.64 10.39 -2.69
C TRP A 139 -15.50 9.55 -3.30
N ILE A 140 -15.04 8.51 -2.62
CA ILE A 140 -13.88 7.73 -3.08
C ILE A 140 -14.16 6.97 -4.38
N LYS A 141 -15.42 6.59 -4.63
CA LYS A 141 -15.83 5.87 -5.85
C LYS A 141 -15.61 6.67 -7.14
N GLU A 142 -15.61 7.99 -7.07
CA GLU A 142 -15.34 8.86 -8.23
C GLU A 142 -13.87 8.82 -8.66
N TYR A 143 -12.96 8.47 -7.75
CA TYR A 143 -11.51 8.56 -7.98
C TYR A 143 -10.80 7.21 -7.93
N ILE A 144 -11.44 6.19 -7.36
CA ILE A 144 -10.85 4.86 -7.23
C ILE A 144 -10.80 4.15 -8.57
N GLN A 145 -9.62 3.64 -8.92
CA GLN A 145 -9.40 2.87 -10.13
C GLN A 145 -8.64 1.58 -9.81
N PRO A 146 -8.87 0.49 -10.54
CA PRO A 146 -8.02 -0.69 -10.44
C PRO A 146 -6.59 -0.28 -10.81
N ILE A 147 -5.61 -0.75 -10.04
CA ILE A 147 -4.22 -0.67 -10.45
C ILE A 147 -4.08 -1.59 -11.67
N ARG A 148 -3.99 -0.98 -12.84
CA ARG A 148 -3.66 -1.66 -14.10
C ARG A 148 -2.15 -1.68 -14.27
N SER A 149 -1.39 -2.11 -13.28
CA SER A 149 0.03 -2.42 -13.50
C SER A 149 0.10 -3.78 -14.21
N ALA A 150 0.08 -3.74 -15.54
CA ALA A 150 0.92 -4.71 -16.24
C ALA A 150 2.34 -4.38 -15.78
N PRO A 151 3.09 -5.31 -15.17
CA PRO A 151 4.42 -4.96 -14.71
C PRO A 151 5.19 -4.35 -15.88
N SER A 152 5.83 -3.21 -15.64
CA SER A 152 6.56 -2.55 -16.71
C SER A 152 7.60 -3.53 -17.24
N SER A 153 7.81 -3.54 -18.57
CA SER A 153 8.82 -4.43 -19.13
C SER A 153 10.19 -4.12 -18.50
N MET A 154 10.91 -5.13 -18.03
CA MET A 154 12.14 -4.97 -17.25
C MET A 154 13.32 -5.61 -17.98
N ALA A 155 14.50 -4.99 -17.93
CA ALA A 155 15.70 -5.62 -18.46
C ALA A 155 16.07 -6.87 -17.63
N ILE A 156 16.54 -7.92 -18.30
CA ILE A 156 16.81 -9.20 -17.62
C ILE A 156 17.79 -9.06 -16.45
N ASN A 157 18.80 -8.20 -16.59
CA ASN A 157 19.82 -8.00 -15.55
C ASN A 157 19.22 -7.39 -14.29
N ASP A 158 18.27 -6.48 -14.43
CA ASP A 158 17.59 -5.86 -13.30
C ASP A 158 16.64 -6.87 -12.63
N PHE A 159 15.94 -7.69 -13.42
CA PHE A 159 15.15 -8.80 -12.89
C PHE A 159 16.00 -9.77 -12.05
N ILE A 160 17.17 -10.15 -12.55
CA ILE A 160 18.08 -11.04 -11.83
C ILE A 160 18.58 -10.40 -10.53
N LYS A 161 18.99 -9.12 -10.57
CA LYS A 161 19.43 -8.38 -9.38
C LYS A 161 18.32 -8.33 -8.32
N SER A 162 17.10 -7.95 -8.71
CA SER A 162 15.97 -7.88 -7.79
C SER A 162 15.62 -9.25 -7.22
N CYS A 163 15.69 -10.34 -8.01
CA CYS A 163 15.55 -11.70 -7.50
C CYS A 163 16.60 -12.03 -6.44
N VAL A 164 17.88 -11.68 -6.66
CA VAL A 164 18.95 -11.91 -5.69
C VAL A 164 18.73 -11.10 -4.41
N SER A 165 18.36 -9.83 -4.52
CA SER A 165 18.03 -8.98 -3.37
C SER A 165 16.86 -9.54 -2.56
N ALA A 166 15.89 -10.17 -3.23
CA ALA A 166 14.78 -10.89 -2.60
C ALA A 166 15.16 -12.30 -2.07
N GLY A 167 16.45 -12.65 -2.06
CA GLY A 167 16.96 -13.92 -1.51
C GLY A 167 16.95 -15.11 -2.47
N ALA A 168 16.60 -14.92 -3.75
CA ALA A 168 16.63 -15.99 -4.73
C ALA A 168 18.08 -16.36 -5.12
N LYS A 169 18.30 -17.63 -5.43
CA LYS A 169 19.58 -18.12 -5.97
C LYS A 169 19.55 -18.08 -7.50
N CYS A 170 20.30 -17.17 -8.09
CA CYS A 170 20.41 -17.01 -9.54
C CYS A 170 21.75 -17.55 -10.05
N LYS A 171 21.73 -18.48 -11.01
CA LYS A 171 22.94 -19.02 -11.67
C LYS A 171 22.83 -18.94 -13.17
N GLN A 172 23.85 -18.38 -13.83
CA GLN A 172 23.97 -18.45 -15.29
C GLN A 172 24.67 -19.76 -15.69
N ARG A 173 24.16 -20.47 -16.70
CA ARG A 173 24.69 -21.79 -17.10
C ARG A 173 26.06 -21.72 -17.78
N SER A 174 26.36 -20.64 -18.49
CA SER A 174 27.63 -20.40 -19.18
C SER A 174 27.75 -18.91 -19.54
N LYS A 175 28.92 -18.47 -20.05
CA LYS A 175 29.09 -17.13 -20.63
C LYS A 175 28.13 -16.99 -21.81
N ASN A 176 27.12 -16.14 -21.68
CA ASN A 176 25.96 -15.96 -22.59
C ASN A 176 24.87 -17.06 -22.53
N GLY A 177 24.98 -18.00 -21.61
CA GLY A 177 23.96 -19.03 -21.37
C GLY A 177 22.72 -18.50 -20.65
N GLY A 178 21.69 -19.33 -20.58
CA GLY A 178 20.47 -19.03 -19.84
C GLY A 178 20.65 -18.98 -18.33
N TRP A 179 19.70 -18.33 -17.66
CA TRP A 179 19.63 -18.19 -16.20
C TRP A 179 18.74 -19.25 -15.59
N ASN A 180 19.19 -19.82 -14.48
CA ASN A 180 18.42 -20.67 -13.58
C ASN A 180 18.21 -19.91 -12.27
N ILE A 181 16.96 -19.64 -11.92
CA ILE A 181 16.58 -18.87 -10.73
C ILE A 181 15.76 -19.78 -9.81
N GLN A 182 16.21 -19.90 -8.57
CA GLN A 182 15.51 -20.65 -7.52
C GLN A 182 15.01 -19.69 -6.46
N GLY A 183 13.73 -19.78 -6.10
CA GLY A 183 13.12 -18.95 -5.07
C GLY A 183 13.72 -19.19 -3.67
N PRO A 184 13.62 -18.22 -2.75
CA PRO A 184 14.16 -18.33 -1.40
C PRO A 184 13.38 -19.31 -0.49
N SER A 185 12.10 -19.54 -0.80
CA SER A 185 11.16 -20.24 0.10
C SER A 185 10.93 -21.70 -0.29
N ARG A 186 10.62 -22.55 0.72
CA ARG A 186 10.07 -23.91 0.52
C ARG A 186 8.73 -23.93 -0.22
N THR A 187 8.01 -22.80 -0.25
CA THR A 187 6.75 -22.64 -1.00
C THR A 187 6.95 -22.34 -2.48
N SER A 188 8.20 -22.15 -2.93
CA SER A 188 8.48 -21.96 -4.36
C SER A 188 8.05 -23.18 -5.17
N LYS A 189 7.37 -22.97 -6.29
CA LYS A 189 6.87 -24.04 -7.18
C LYS A 189 7.96 -24.53 -8.15
N GLY A 190 9.23 -24.43 -7.74
CA GLY A 190 10.41 -24.78 -8.52
C GLY A 190 11.11 -23.60 -9.18
N ALA A 191 12.07 -23.93 -10.06
CA ALA A 191 12.95 -22.95 -10.68
C ALA A 191 12.34 -22.27 -11.92
N VAL A 192 12.79 -21.04 -12.18
CA VAL A 192 12.55 -20.31 -13.43
C VAL A 192 13.79 -20.39 -14.31
N MET A 193 13.60 -20.79 -15.57
CA MET A 193 14.63 -20.82 -16.59
C MET A 193 14.40 -19.69 -17.60
N ILE A 194 15.41 -18.85 -17.83
CA ILE A 194 15.34 -17.75 -18.80
C ILE A 194 16.46 -17.92 -19.83
N SER A 195 16.16 -17.74 -21.12
CA SER A 195 17.15 -17.86 -22.19
C SER A 195 18.24 -16.79 -22.08
N GLY A 196 19.48 -17.11 -22.48
CA GLY A 196 20.57 -16.14 -22.54
C GLY A 196 20.41 -15.08 -23.64
N SER A 197 19.53 -15.34 -24.61
CA SER A 197 19.12 -14.38 -25.64
C SER A 197 18.07 -13.37 -25.17
N THR A 198 17.39 -13.64 -24.04
CA THR A 198 16.37 -12.74 -23.50
C THR A 198 17.03 -11.48 -22.96
N ARG A 199 16.66 -10.31 -23.49
CA ARG A 199 17.15 -9.00 -23.04
C ARG A 199 16.18 -8.28 -22.11
N LYS A 200 14.89 -8.48 -22.33
CA LYS A 200 13.79 -7.84 -21.59
C LYS A 200 12.69 -8.85 -21.30
N LEU A 201 12.05 -8.72 -20.16
CA LEU A 201 10.84 -9.44 -19.79
C LEU A 201 9.65 -8.50 -19.87
N ASP A 202 8.55 -8.94 -20.46
CA ASP A 202 7.28 -8.25 -20.34
C ASP A 202 6.66 -8.50 -18.95
N GLY A 203 5.65 -7.70 -18.61
CA GLY A 203 5.06 -7.78 -17.29
C GLY A 203 4.36 -9.10 -16.97
N SER A 204 3.76 -9.72 -17.97
CA SER A 204 3.11 -11.02 -17.81
C SER A 204 4.13 -12.10 -17.45
N ALA A 205 5.31 -12.06 -18.07
CA ALA A 205 6.42 -12.95 -17.76
C ALA A 205 6.96 -12.71 -16.34
N ILE A 206 7.16 -11.45 -15.95
CA ILE A 206 7.62 -11.05 -14.61
C ILE A 206 6.66 -11.58 -13.54
N LYS A 207 5.36 -11.29 -13.66
CA LYS A 207 4.33 -11.73 -12.71
C LYS A 207 4.32 -13.24 -12.56
N ARG A 208 4.33 -13.97 -13.69
CA ARG A 208 4.35 -15.45 -13.70
C ARG A 208 5.61 -16.00 -13.04
N TYR A 209 6.77 -15.39 -13.26
CA TYR A 209 8.03 -15.83 -12.66
C TYR A 209 8.08 -15.56 -11.17
N LEU A 210 7.68 -14.36 -10.71
CA LEU A 210 7.62 -14.05 -9.28
C LEU A 210 6.68 -15.00 -8.54
N GLN A 211 5.50 -15.28 -9.10
CA GLN A 211 4.57 -16.25 -8.52
C GLN A 211 5.18 -17.66 -8.40
N LYS A 212 5.91 -18.12 -9.43
CA LYS A 212 6.58 -19.42 -9.40
C LYS A 212 7.71 -19.47 -8.38
N LEU A 213 8.47 -18.38 -8.26
CA LEU A 213 9.57 -18.23 -7.32
C LEU A 213 9.11 -18.03 -5.87
N GLY A 214 7.80 -17.86 -5.63
CA GLY A 214 7.29 -17.53 -4.29
C GLY A 214 7.67 -16.12 -3.84
N LEU A 215 7.92 -15.23 -4.79
CA LEU A 215 8.32 -13.83 -4.59
C LEU A 215 7.18 -12.84 -4.88
N SER A 216 5.96 -13.32 -5.11
CA SER A 216 4.78 -12.47 -5.32
C SER A 216 4.13 -12.07 -3.99
N GLU A 217 3.22 -11.09 -4.07
CA GLU A 217 2.37 -10.67 -2.95
C GLU A 217 1.75 -11.87 -2.23
N GLY A 218 1.89 -11.88 -0.90
CA GLY A 218 1.37 -12.91 0.00
C GLY A 218 2.41 -13.81 0.66
N LEU A 219 3.65 -13.92 0.14
CA LEU A 219 4.69 -14.81 0.72
C LEU A 219 6.03 -14.13 1.02
N ALA A 220 6.46 -13.15 0.21
CA ALA A 220 7.72 -12.43 0.42
C ALA A 220 7.53 -10.93 0.77
N GLY A 221 6.30 -10.42 0.66
CA GLY A 221 5.97 -9.02 0.95
C GLY A 221 6.34 -7.99 -0.12
N ILE A 222 7.00 -8.39 -1.21
CA ILE A 222 7.52 -7.46 -2.22
C ILE A 222 6.47 -7.20 -3.32
N HIS A 223 6.05 -5.95 -3.48
CA HIS A 223 5.16 -5.55 -4.59
C HIS A 223 5.92 -5.64 -5.93
N VAL A 224 5.25 -5.92 -7.05
CA VAL A 224 5.96 -6.04 -8.33
C VAL A 224 6.69 -4.74 -8.65
N ASP A 225 6.07 -3.59 -8.41
CA ASP A 225 6.68 -2.27 -8.62
C ASP A 225 7.86 -2.01 -7.68
N GLU A 226 7.81 -2.47 -6.42
CA GLU A 226 8.94 -2.44 -5.48
C GLU A 226 10.12 -3.28 -5.99
N PHE A 227 9.81 -4.46 -6.56
CA PHE A 227 10.80 -5.30 -7.24
C PHE A 227 11.40 -4.63 -8.48
N GLN A 228 10.66 -3.74 -9.17
CA GLN A 228 11.15 -3.09 -10.40
C GLN A 228 11.90 -1.78 -10.18
N GLU A 229 11.40 -0.94 -9.29
CA GLU A 229 11.88 0.44 -9.14
C GLU A 229 12.92 0.56 -8.01
N GLY A 230 13.11 -0.48 -7.19
CA GLY A 230 14.05 -0.45 -6.06
C GLY A 230 13.67 0.55 -4.96
N LEU A 231 12.45 1.08 -5.03
CA LEU A 231 11.82 1.93 -4.03
C LEU A 231 10.72 1.12 -3.35
N ASP A 232 10.70 1.13 -2.02
CA ASP A 232 9.57 0.66 -1.22
C ASP A 232 8.30 1.38 -1.73
N SER A 233 7.25 0.65 -2.09
CA SER A 233 6.03 1.23 -2.67
C SER A 233 5.42 2.31 -1.77
N ASN A 234 5.63 2.18 -0.46
CA ASN A 234 5.27 3.17 0.54
C ASN A 234 6.00 4.51 0.34
N GLN A 235 7.30 4.48 0.04
CA GLN A 235 8.10 5.68 -0.23
C GLN A 235 7.63 6.38 -1.51
N LYS A 236 7.25 5.61 -2.53
CA LYS A 236 6.64 6.15 -3.75
C LYS A 236 5.34 6.88 -3.44
N ILE A 237 4.44 6.29 -2.64
CA ILE A 237 3.19 6.92 -2.22
C ILE A 237 3.47 8.22 -1.44
N ILE A 238 4.38 8.20 -0.46
CA ILE A 238 4.73 9.40 0.32
C ILE A 238 5.26 10.52 -0.60
N ARG A 239 6.12 10.17 -1.56
CA ARG A 239 6.66 11.12 -2.54
C ARG A 239 5.58 11.68 -3.45
N ASP A 240 4.74 10.82 -4.02
CA ASP A 240 3.72 11.20 -4.99
C ASP A 240 2.65 12.12 -4.34
N TYR A 241 2.37 11.93 -3.04
CA TYR A 241 1.42 12.76 -2.27
C TYR A 241 2.10 13.82 -1.40
N ARG A 242 3.41 14.09 -1.58
CA ARG A 242 4.19 14.95 -0.68
C ARG A 242 3.63 16.36 -0.56
N THR A 243 3.13 16.93 -1.64
CA THR A 243 2.50 18.27 -1.66
C THR A 243 1.28 18.32 -0.73
N VAL A 244 0.39 17.34 -0.83
CA VAL A 244 -0.79 17.21 0.04
C VAL A 244 -0.37 17.01 1.49
N LEU A 245 0.58 16.11 1.72
CA LEU A 245 1.06 15.78 3.07
C LEU A 245 1.67 16.99 3.78
N LYS A 246 2.42 17.84 3.06
CA LYS A 246 2.91 19.14 3.58
C LYS A 246 1.75 20.02 4.04
N ARG A 247 0.76 20.23 3.19
CA ARG A 247 -0.40 21.08 3.51
C ARG A 247 -1.16 20.59 4.75
N LEU A 248 -1.27 19.27 4.95
CA LEU A 248 -1.94 18.68 6.11
C LEU A 248 -1.23 18.92 7.45
N ALA A 249 0.01 19.44 7.45
CA ALA A 249 0.74 19.78 8.67
C ALA A 249 0.27 21.09 9.32
N HIS A 250 -0.34 22.01 8.56
CA HIS A 250 -0.67 23.38 8.97
C HIS A 250 -2.15 23.62 9.33
N VAL A 251 -2.91 22.53 9.49
CA VAL A 251 -4.36 22.51 9.75
C VAL A 251 -4.68 21.57 10.90
#